data_AF-A0A1Q4R608-F1
#
_entry.id   AF-A0A1Q4R608-F1
#
_cell.length_a   1.000
_cell.length_b   1.000
_cell.length_c   1.000
_cell.angle_alpha   90.00
_cell.angle_beta   90.00
_cell.angle_gamma   90.00
#
_symmetry.space_group_name_H-M   'P 1'
#
loop_
_entity.id
_entity.type
_entity.pdbx_description
1 polymer ?
#
loop_
_entity_poly.entity_id
_entity_poly.type
_entity_poly.pdbx_seq_one_letter_code
_entity_poly.pdbx_strand_id
1 'polypeptide(L)'
;MLKGLVIFDIDGVVRDEGRSYRRALADTVEHYTKGAYRPSMGEIDSLKAEGLWNNDWKASQELIKRWDEDIAVDYDELVQFFQDKYRGKNFDGYITEEPLLVTPEYFEQLSAHGLGWGFFSGAMRRSAEFVLKKRLGLTDPILIAMEDAPEKPDPTGLFAAIAQLEPPDTPGLPVAYVGDTAADMKVISNAAEQEPTRQWRAIGVIPPHAQTGDDKEYMYASNLQDVGADIVLPGTKELTPEILSTLL
;
A
#
# COMPACT_ATOMS: atom_id res chain seq x y z
N MET A 1 -15.23 -8.88 23.42
CA MET A 1 -15.77 -9.44 22.16
C MET A 1 -15.40 -8.48 21.05
N LEU A 2 -15.02 -8.99 19.88
CA LEU A 2 -14.72 -8.12 18.75
C LEU A 2 -16.00 -7.46 18.23
N LYS A 3 -15.89 -6.22 17.79
CA LYS A 3 -16.99 -5.41 17.25
C LYS A 3 -16.90 -5.25 15.73
N GLY A 4 -15.70 -5.37 15.18
CA GLY A 4 -15.43 -5.24 13.76
C GLY A 4 -13.98 -5.57 13.46
N LEU A 5 -13.67 -5.68 12.18
CA LEU A 5 -12.33 -5.95 11.67
C LEU A 5 -11.84 -4.78 10.82
N VAL A 6 -10.55 -4.45 10.92
CA VAL A 6 -9.92 -3.37 10.16
C VAL A 6 -8.70 -3.94 9.44
N ILE A 7 -8.76 -4.00 8.12
CA ILE A 7 -7.68 -4.48 7.28
C ILE A 7 -6.97 -3.28 6.66
N PHE A 8 -5.65 -3.23 6.77
CA PHE A 8 -4.84 -2.13 6.27
C PHE A 8 -4.03 -2.57 5.06
N ASP A 9 -3.93 -1.72 4.04
CA ASP A 9 -2.75 -1.75 3.18
C ASP A 9 -1.50 -1.31 3.97
N ILE A 10 -0.33 -1.43 3.35
CA ILE A 10 0.97 -1.09 3.96
C ILE A 10 1.58 0.13 3.29
N ASP A 11 1.74 0.07 1.97
CA ASP A 11 2.28 1.16 1.16
C ASP A 11 1.29 2.32 1.16
N GLY A 12 1.75 3.56 1.35
CA GLY A 12 0.90 4.75 1.52
C GLY A 12 0.05 4.83 2.80
N VAL A 13 -0.13 3.72 3.53
CA VAL A 13 -1.02 3.62 4.71
C VAL A 13 -0.26 3.45 6.02
N VAL A 14 0.66 2.47 6.09
CA VAL A 14 1.46 2.16 7.28
C VAL A 14 2.85 2.79 7.19
N ARG A 15 3.36 2.95 5.98
CA ARG A 15 4.66 3.56 5.68
C ARG A 15 4.53 4.51 4.48
N ASP A 16 5.52 5.40 4.35
CA ASP A 16 5.72 6.20 3.14
C ASP A 16 6.94 5.69 2.36
N GLU A 17 6.66 4.90 1.32
CA GLU A 17 7.63 4.31 0.40
C GLU A 17 7.88 5.17 -0.85
N GLY A 18 7.13 6.27 -1.02
CA GLY A 18 7.13 7.04 -2.27
C GLY A 18 8.51 7.58 -2.65
N ARG A 19 9.36 7.90 -1.66
CA ARG A 19 10.74 8.38 -1.87
C ARG A 19 11.73 7.25 -2.17
N SER A 20 11.62 6.12 -1.47
CA SER A 20 12.55 5.00 -1.59
C SER A 20 12.39 4.30 -2.96
N TYR A 21 11.14 4.12 -3.42
CA TYR A 21 10.85 3.55 -4.74
C TYR A 21 11.32 4.47 -5.87
N ARG A 22 10.97 5.77 -5.82
CA ARG A 22 11.43 6.74 -6.83
C ARG A 22 12.96 6.84 -6.89
N ARG A 23 13.64 6.72 -5.74
CA ARG A 23 15.10 6.66 -5.67
C ARG A 23 15.66 5.39 -6.33
N ALA A 24 15.10 4.23 -6.01
CA ALA A 24 15.51 2.96 -6.61
C ALA A 24 15.28 2.94 -8.13
N LEU A 25 14.14 3.48 -8.60
CA LEU A 25 13.83 3.69 -10.01
C LEU A 25 14.89 4.57 -10.67
N ALA A 26 15.17 5.76 -10.11
CA ALA A 26 16.14 6.68 -10.68
C ALA A 26 17.55 6.07 -10.78
N ASP A 27 17.99 5.35 -9.74
CA ASP A 27 19.29 4.67 -9.73
C ASP A 27 19.33 3.50 -10.73
N THR A 28 18.20 2.84 -10.96
CA THR A 28 18.08 1.77 -11.97
C THR A 28 18.23 2.35 -13.37
N VAL A 29 17.54 3.45 -13.68
CA VAL A 29 17.68 4.13 -14.97
C VAL A 29 19.13 4.62 -15.18
N GLU A 30 19.73 5.22 -14.15
CA GLU A 30 21.12 5.67 -14.18
C GLU A 30 22.12 4.54 -14.45
N HIS A 31 21.88 3.36 -13.87
CA HIS A 31 22.70 2.19 -14.08
C HIS A 31 22.71 1.75 -15.55
N TYR A 32 21.53 1.58 -16.14
CA TYR A 32 21.39 1.13 -17.53
C TYR A 32 21.87 2.17 -18.55
N THR A 33 21.72 3.46 -18.23
CA THR A 33 22.22 4.55 -19.08
C THR A 33 23.71 4.86 -18.85
N LYS A 34 24.40 4.08 -18.00
CA LYS A 34 25.83 4.24 -17.66
C LYS A 34 26.15 5.64 -17.12
N GLY A 35 25.24 6.21 -16.33
CA GLY A 35 25.38 7.54 -15.73
C GLY A 35 25.03 8.71 -16.66
N ALA A 36 24.60 8.45 -17.90
CA ALA A 36 24.24 9.52 -18.84
C ALA A 36 22.89 10.16 -18.53
N TYR A 37 21.97 9.39 -17.93
CA TYR A 37 20.62 9.84 -17.61
C TYR A 37 20.13 9.30 -16.26
N ARG A 38 19.72 10.21 -15.38
CA ARG A 38 19.05 9.90 -14.12
C ARG A 38 17.78 10.74 -14.03
N PRO A 39 16.58 10.13 -14.06
CA PRO A 39 15.33 10.87 -14.03
C PRO A 39 15.18 11.61 -12.70
N SER A 40 14.71 12.85 -12.79
CA SER A 40 14.28 13.65 -11.65
C SER A 40 12.93 13.15 -11.11
N MET A 41 12.58 13.55 -9.88
CA MET A 41 11.27 13.23 -9.29
C MET A 41 10.11 13.71 -10.17
N GLY A 42 10.24 14.92 -10.75
CA GLY A 42 9.21 15.47 -11.64
C GLY A 42 9.05 14.69 -12.94
N GLU A 43 10.13 14.13 -13.50
CA GLU A 43 10.03 13.25 -14.68
C GLU A 43 9.34 11.93 -14.33
N ILE A 44 9.63 11.36 -13.16
CA ILE A 44 8.95 10.15 -12.68
C ILE A 44 7.46 10.42 -12.45
N ASP A 45 7.12 11.55 -11.81
CA ASP A 45 5.72 11.93 -11.60
C ASP A 45 5.00 12.19 -12.93
N SER A 46 5.67 12.80 -13.91
CA SER A 46 5.11 13.00 -15.26
C SER A 46 4.84 11.67 -15.96
N LEU A 47 5.75 10.70 -15.82
CA LEU A 47 5.55 9.35 -16.35
C LEU A 47 4.36 8.66 -15.66
N LYS A 48 4.30 8.69 -14.32
CA LYS A 48 3.20 8.07 -13.57
C LYS A 48 1.84 8.71 -13.90
N ALA A 49 1.80 10.00 -14.19
CA ALA A 49 0.59 10.72 -14.61
C ALA A 49 0.00 10.23 -15.95
N GLU A 50 0.73 9.45 -16.75
CA GLU A 50 0.19 8.78 -17.94
C GLU A 50 -0.77 7.64 -17.59
N GLY A 51 -0.82 7.20 -16.33
CA GLY A 51 -1.75 6.19 -15.83
C GLY A 51 -1.41 4.74 -16.22
N LEU A 52 -0.31 4.52 -16.95
CA LEU A 52 0.14 3.20 -17.42
C LEU A 52 1.28 2.60 -16.58
N TRP A 53 2.02 3.44 -15.84
CA TRP A 53 3.32 3.10 -15.26
C TRP A 53 3.32 3.05 -13.73
N ASN A 54 2.29 2.44 -13.15
CA ASN A 54 2.16 2.32 -11.69
C ASN A 54 3.19 1.35 -11.07
N ASN A 55 3.61 0.33 -11.83
CA ASN A 55 4.66 -0.59 -11.40
C ASN A 55 6.05 0.04 -11.66
N ASP A 56 6.80 0.33 -10.60
CA ASP A 56 8.08 1.03 -10.69
C ASP A 56 9.18 0.28 -11.47
N TRP A 57 9.12 -1.05 -11.57
CA TRP A 57 10.04 -1.81 -12.41
C TRP A 57 9.74 -1.59 -13.90
N LYS A 58 8.46 -1.61 -14.27
CA LYS A 58 8.03 -1.29 -15.64
C LYS A 58 8.29 0.18 -15.98
N ALA A 59 8.08 1.07 -15.02
CA ALA A 59 8.40 2.49 -15.16
C ALA A 59 9.91 2.72 -15.40
N SER A 60 10.77 1.98 -14.69
CA SER A 60 12.23 2.02 -14.91
C SER A 60 12.59 1.58 -16.33
N GLN A 61 12.03 0.45 -16.80
CA GLN A 61 12.26 -0.05 -18.16
C GLN A 61 11.78 0.96 -19.22
N GLU A 62 10.62 1.57 -19.02
CA GLU A 62 10.07 2.55 -19.95
C GLU A 62 10.95 3.80 -20.05
N LEU A 63 11.46 4.33 -18.94
CA LEU A 63 12.36 5.48 -18.97
C LEU A 63 13.70 5.17 -19.66
N ILE A 64 14.24 3.97 -19.46
CA ILE A 64 15.44 3.51 -20.18
C ILE A 64 15.15 3.47 -21.69
N LYS A 65 14.02 2.87 -22.09
CA LYS A 65 13.61 2.76 -23.48
C LYS A 65 13.37 4.13 -24.14
N ARG A 66 12.76 5.08 -23.42
CA ARG A 66 12.55 6.45 -23.91
C ARG A 66 13.84 7.22 -24.09
N TRP A 67 14.84 6.94 -23.26
CA TRP A 67 16.16 7.51 -23.40
C TRP A 67 16.89 6.96 -24.63
N ASP A 68 16.92 5.63 -24.76
CA ASP A 68 17.56 4.94 -25.88
C ASP A 68 16.95 3.54 -26.05
N GLU A 69 16.26 3.33 -27.17
CA GLU A 69 15.58 2.06 -27.47
C GLU A 69 16.54 0.90 -27.77
N ASP A 70 17.81 1.20 -28.08
CA ASP A 70 18.85 0.20 -28.35
C ASP A 70 19.47 -0.37 -27.06
N ILE A 71 19.19 0.22 -25.89
CA ILE A 71 19.62 -0.35 -24.60
C ILE A 71 18.81 -1.62 -24.34
N ALA A 72 19.47 -2.77 -24.47
CA ALA A 72 18.91 -4.05 -24.08
C ALA A 72 18.67 -4.10 -22.57
N VAL A 73 17.41 -4.32 -22.17
CA VAL A 73 17.00 -4.48 -20.78
C VAL A 73 16.48 -5.89 -20.56
N ASP A 74 17.24 -6.70 -19.83
CA ASP A 74 16.70 -7.91 -19.22
C ASP A 74 15.84 -7.51 -18.01
N TYR A 75 14.57 -7.94 -18.02
CA TYR A 75 13.60 -7.53 -17.00
C TYR A 75 13.93 -8.09 -15.62
N ASP A 76 14.41 -9.33 -15.55
CA ASP A 76 14.71 -9.98 -14.27
C ASP A 76 15.96 -9.36 -13.64
N GLU A 77 16.98 -9.05 -14.45
CA GLU A 77 18.16 -8.31 -13.99
C GLU A 77 17.81 -6.88 -13.53
N LEU A 78 16.90 -6.20 -14.24
CA LEU A 78 16.42 -4.88 -13.85
C LEU A 78 15.72 -4.93 -12.50
N VAL A 79 14.79 -5.88 -12.32
CA VAL A 79 14.08 -6.08 -11.06
C VAL A 79 15.07 -6.41 -9.94
N GLN A 80 16.06 -7.27 -10.21
CA GLN A 80 17.09 -7.60 -9.22
C GLN A 80 17.91 -6.38 -8.81
N PHE A 81 18.38 -5.57 -9.76
CA PHE A 81 19.13 -4.35 -9.47
C PHE A 81 18.29 -3.35 -8.67
N PHE A 82 17.03 -3.14 -9.08
CA PHE A 82 16.09 -2.29 -8.35
C PHE A 82 15.96 -2.76 -6.90
N GLN A 83 15.73 -4.06 -6.70
CA GLN A 83 15.54 -4.63 -5.37
C GLN A 83 16.82 -4.61 -4.52
N ASP A 84 18.00 -4.71 -5.13
CA ASP A 84 19.27 -4.54 -4.44
C ASP A 84 19.46 -3.11 -3.93
N LYS A 85 18.92 -2.09 -4.61
CA LYS A 85 18.91 -0.71 -4.12
C LYS A 85 17.83 -0.48 -3.08
N TYR A 86 16.61 -0.92 -3.39
CA TYR A 86 15.44 -0.70 -2.56
C TYR A 86 15.52 -1.45 -1.24
N ARG A 87 15.64 -2.77 -1.30
CA ARG A 87 15.68 -3.64 -0.13
C ARG A 87 17.10 -3.79 0.41
N GLY A 88 18.11 -3.79 -0.45
CA GLY A 88 19.45 -4.21 -0.05
C GLY A 88 19.55 -5.72 0.12
N LYS A 89 20.73 -6.18 0.53
CA LYS A 89 21.02 -7.62 0.72
C LYS A 89 20.46 -8.14 2.04
N ASN A 90 20.44 -7.29 3.06
CA ASN A 90 20.00 -7.64 4.42
C ASN A 90 19.07 -6.58 5.02
N PHE A 91 18.19 -5.99 4.20
CA PHE A 91 17.40 -4.83 4.61
C PHE A 91 18.26 -3.65 5.04
N ASP A 92 19.31 -3.40 4.25
CA ASP A 92 20.27 -2.29 4.38
C ASP A 92 20.14 -1.28 3.22
N GLY A 93 19.06 -1.40 2.43
CA GLY A 93 18.71 -0.47 1.35
C GLY A 93 17.75 0.64 1.78
N TYR A 94 17.16 1.34 0.81
CA TYR A 94 16.31 2.52 1.03
C TYR A 94 15.06 2.27 1.88
N ILE A 95 14.57 1.02 1.93
CA ILE A 95 13.46 0.60 2.80
C ILE A 95 13.69 0.94 4.30
N THR A 96 14.94 1.10 4.74
CA THR A 96 15.25 1.46 6.13
C THR A 96 14.95 2.92 6.47
N GLU A 97 14.88 3.79 5.47
CA GLU A 97 14.72 5.25 5.63
C GLU A 97 13.25 5.71 5.53
N GLU A 98 12.33 4.81 5.18
CA GLU A 98 10.91 5.13 4.98
C GLU A 98 10.25 5.62 6.28
N PRO A 99 9.51 6.73 6.29
CA PRO A 99 8.72 7.13 7.44
C PRO A 99 7.65 6.08 7.77
N LEU A 100 7.44 5.80 9.06
CA LEU A 100 6.27 5.05 9.53
C LEU A 100 5.12 6.03 9.77
N LEU A 101 3.95 5.72 9.25
CA LEU A 101 2.75 6.55 9.33
C LEU A 101 1.88 6.20 10.54
N VAL A 102 2.19 5.12 11.24
CA VAL A 102 1.52 4.64 12.45
C VAL A 102 2.55 4.17 13.47
N THR A 103 2.11 3.92 14.69
CA THR A 103 2.95 3.38 15.78
C THR A 103 2.33 2.09 16.33
N PRO A 104 3.05 1.26 17.09
CA PRO A 104 2.44 0.10 17.75
C PRO A 104 1.23 0.47 18.61
N GLU A 105 1.31 1.59 19.33
CA GLU A 105 0.26 2.08 20.22
C GLU A 105 -1.04 2.38 19.48
N TYR A 106 -0.96 2.75 18.19
CA TYR A 106 -2.14 2.91 17.34
C TYR A 106 -2.94 1.60 17.24
N PHE A 107 -2.26 0.48 16.99
CA PHE A 107 -2.89 -0.84 16.89
C PHE A 107 -3.33 -1.37 18.26
N GLU A 108 -2.59 -1.08 19.33
CA GLU A 108 -3.01 -1.37 20.70
C GLU A 108 -4.32 -0.67 21.05
N GLN A 109 -4.51 0.59 20.62
CA GLN A 109 -5.76 1.33 20.80
C GLN A 109 -6.92 0.67 20.05
N LEU A 110 -6.72 0.18 18.81
CA LEU A 110 -7.74 -0.57 18.08
C LEU A 110 -8.15 -1.83 18.85
N SER A 111 -7.18 -2.61 19.30
CA SER A 111 -7.43 -3.83 20.09
C SER A 111 -8.16 -3.52 21.41
N ALA A 112 -7.78 -2.46 22.12
CA ALA A 112 -8.43 -2.03 23.36
C ALA A 112 -9.91 -1.67 23.17
N HIS A 113 -10.31 -1.25 21.96
CA HIS A 113 -11.70 -0.94 21.61
C HIS A 113 -12.48 -2.13 21.05
N GLY A 114 -11.85 -3.32 21.01
CA GLY A 114 -12.45 -4.55 20.49
C GLY A 114 -12.47 -4.60 18.97
N LEU A 115 -11.52 -3.95 18.29
CA LEU A 115 -11.35 -4.05 16.85
C LEU A 115 -10.21 -5.03 16.54
N GLY A 116 -10.53 -6.05 15.74
CA GLY A 116 -9.52 -6.95 15.18
C GLY A 116 -8.85 -6.25 14.00
N TRP A 117 -7.55 -6.48 13.79
CA TRP A 117 -6.84 -5.82 12.69
C TRP A 117 -5.78 -6.71 12.06
N GLY A 118 -5.53 -6.49 10.78
CA GLY A 118 -4.54 -7.22 9.99
C GLY A 118 -4.19 -6.46 8.72
N PHE A 119 -3.38 -7.07 7.87
CA PHE A 119 -2.87 -6.44 6.65
C PHE A 119 -3.17 -7.27 5.41
N PHE A 120 -3.56 -6.58 4.33
CA PHE A 120 -3.60 -7.14 2.99
C PHE A 120 -2.94 -6.16 2.01
N SER A 121 -1.81 -6.55 1.42
CA SER A 121 -0.97 -5.64 0.66
C SER A 121 -0.41 -6.24 -0.60
N GLY A 122 -0.19 -5.40 -1.62
CA GLY A 122 0.59 -5.73 -2.81
C GLY A 122 2.10 -5.69 -2.58
N ALA A 123 2.57 -5.42 -1.36
CA ALA A 123 3.98 -5.52 -1.03
C ALA A 123 4.45 -6.99 -0.98
N MET A 124 5.69 -7.24 -1.41
CA MET A 124 6.35 -8.53 -1.20
C MET A 124 6.39 -8.87 0.29
N ARG A 125 6.09 -10.13 0.63
CA ARG A 125 6.05 -10.63 2.01
C ARG A 125 7.27 -10.23 2.82
N ARG A 126 8.47 -10.41 2.26
CA ARG A 126 9.72 -10.07 2.96
C ARG A 126 9.82 -8.58 3.29
N SER A 127 9.37 -7.69 2.40
CA SER A 127 9.38 -6.24 2.61
C SER A 127 8.33 -5.83 3.64
N ALA A 128 7.11 -6.37 3.52
CA ALA A 128 6.03 -6.15 4.48
C ALA A 128 6.41 -6.61 5.89
N GLU A 129 6.98 -7.81 6.02
CA GLU A 129 7.43 -8.33 7.32
C GLU A 129 8.55 -7.50 7.92
N PHE A 130 9.51 -7.03 7.12
CA PHE A 130 10.55 -6.15 7.62
C PHE A 130 9.95 -4.85 8.18
N VAL A 131 9.00 -4.23 7.48
CA VAL A 131 8.36 -3.02 7.99
C VAL A 131 7.55 -3.33 9.25
N LEU A 132 6.63 -4.28 9.20
CA LEU A 132 5.69 -4.54 10.29
C LEU A 132 6.39 -5.10 11.54
N LYS A 133 7.27 -6.10 11.37
CA LYS A 133 7.90 -6.79 12.50
C LYS A 133 9.18 -6.10 12.96
N LYS A 134 10.06 -5.67 12.03
CA LYS A 134 11.38 -5.14 12.40
C LYS A 134 11.38 -3.63 12.66
N ARG A 135 10.66 -2.84 11.85
CA ARG A 135 10.65 -1.38 11.99
C ARG A 135 9.55 -0.87 12.90
N LEU A 136 8.32 -1.30 12.65
CA LEU A 136 7.16 -0.93 13.44
C LEU A 136 7.15 -1.69 14.78
N GLY A 137 7.57 -2.95 14.80
CA GLY A 137 7.73 -3.73 16.04
C GLY A 137 6.52 -4.57 16.44
N LEU A 138 5.62 -4.86 15.49
CA LEU A 138 4.47 -5.73 15.73
C LEU A 138 4.91 -7.19 15.92
N THR A 139 4.28 -7.86 16.88
CA THR A 139 4.49 -9.30 17.12
C THR A 139 3.45 -10.09 16.33
N ASP A 140 3.94 -10.95 15.44
CA ASP A 140 3.14 -11.87 14.61
C ASP A 140 1.86 -11.26 13.99
N PRO A 141 1.96 -10.14 13.25
CA PRO A 141 0.80 -9.53 12.62
C PRO A 141 0.22 -10.44 11.54
N ILE A 142 -1.11 -10.52 11.48
CA ILE A 142 -1.82 -11.16 10.36
C ILE A 142 -1.53 -10.38 9.09
N LEU A 143 -0.91 -11.06 8.11
CA LEU A 143 -0.43 -10.45 6.87
C LEU A 143 -0.73 -11.38 5.69
N ILE A 144 -1.52 -10.86 4.76
CA ILE A 144 -1.66 -11.36 3.40
C ILE A 144 -0.84 -10.44 2.49
N ALA A 145 0.26 -10.94 1.96
CA ALA A 145 1.16 -10.23 1.07
C ALA A 145 0.88 -10.61 -0.40
N MET A 146 1.61 -9.98 -1.32
CA MET A 146 1.48 -10.18 -2.76
C MET A 146 1.56 -11.65 -3.19
N GLU A 147 2.39 -12.45 -2.52
CA GLU A 147 2.62 -13.85 -2.88
C GLU A 147 1.49 -14.79 -2.44
N ASP A 148 0.58 -14.36 -1.56
CA ASP A 148 -0.40 -15.23 -0.90
C ASP A 148 -1.78 -15.23 -1.56
N ALA A 149 -2.08 -14.24 -2.40
CA ALA A 149 -3.38 -14.06 -3.03
C ALA A 149 -3.27 -13.35 -4.39
N PRO A 150 -4.31 -13.44 -5.25
CA PRO A 150 -4.40 -12.61 -6.45
C PRO A 150 -4.26 -11.11 -6.15
N GLU A 151 -3.80 -10.35 -7.14
CA GLU A 151 -3.62 -8.89 -7.02
C GLU A 151 -4.97 -8.18 -6.83
N LYS A 152 -4.95 -7.08 -6.07
CA LYS A 152 -6.09 -6.17 -5.95
C LYS A 152 -6.53 -5.69 -7.36
N PRO A 153 -7.84 -5.55 -7.63
CA PRO A 153 -8.93 -5.47 -6.67
C PRO A 153 -9.61 -6.82 -6.35
N ASP A 154 -8.97 -7.96 -6.61
CA ASP A 154 -9.53 -9.25 -6.21
C ASP A 154 -9.64 -9.34 -4.67
N PRO A 155 -10.82 -9.67 -4.10
CA PRO A 155 -11.04 -9.69 -2.66
C PRO A 155 -10.57 -10.97 -1.96
N THR A 156 -10.01 -11.95 -2.68
CA THR A 156 -9.55 -13.21 -2.09
C THR A 156 -8.56 -13.01 -0.93
N GLY A 157 -7.63 -12.06 -1.08
CA GLY A 157 -6.68 -11.74 -0.01
C GLY A 157 -7.35 -11.09 1.21
N LEU A 158 -8.36 -10.26 1.01
CA LEU A 158 -9.17 -9.70 2.09
C LEU A 158 -9.91 -10.81 2.86
N PHE A 159 -10.56 -11.75 2.16
CA PHE A 159 -11.23 -12.89 2.80
C PHE A 159 -10.27 -13.78 3.58
N ALA A 160 -9.05 -14.00 3.07
CA ALA A 160 -8.02 -14.75 3.78
C ALA A 160 -7.57 -14.06 5.08
N ALA A 161 -7.48 -12.73 5.10
CA ALA A 161 -7.19 -11.97 6.31
C ALA A 161 -8.34 -12.05 7.33
N ILE A 162 -9.58 -11.90 6.86
CA ILE A 162 -10.79 -12.02 7.70
C ILE A 162 -10.87 -13.40 8.33
N ALA A 163 -10.63 -14.48 7.58
CA ALA A 163 -10.69 -15.84 8.08
C ALA A 163 -9.69 -16.13 9.22
N GLN A 164 -8.58 -15.40 9.30
CA GLN A 164 -7.60 -15.50 10.39
C GLN A 164 -7.98 -14.65 11.62
N LEU A 165 -8.74 -13.58 11.41
CA LEU A 165 -9.13 -12.63 12.45
C LEU A 165 -10.47 -12.96 13.12
N GLU A 166 -11.42 -13.44 12.33
CA GLU A 166 -12.81 -13.62 12.74
C GLU A 166 -12.94 -14.83 13.68
N PRO A 167 -13.42 -14.64 14.93
CA PRO A 167 -13.65 -15.76 15.83
C PRO A 167 -14.76 -16.66 15.28
N PRO A 168 -14.61 -18.00 15.37
CA PRO A 168 -15.64 -18.94 14.90
C PRO A 168 -17.03 -18.72 15.51
N ASP A 169 -17.08 -18.20 16.74
CA ASP A 169 -18.31 -17.99 17.49
C ASP A 169 -18.98 -16.63 17.19
N THR A 170 -18.37 -15.79 16.35
CA THR A 170 -18.90 -14.47 15.97
C THR A 170 -18.66 -14.18 14.49
N PRO A 171 -19.29 -14.95 13.57
CA PRO A 171 -19.10 -14.77 12.14
C PRO A 171 -19.83 -13.51 11.63
N GLY A 172 -19.34 -12.97 10.51
CA GLY A 172 -19.98 -11.85 9.83
C GLY A 172 -19.78 -10.50 10.52
N LEU A 173 -18.67 -10.32 11.24
CA LEU A 173 -18.29 -9.02 11.78
C LEU A 173 -18.21 -7.98 10.66
N PRO A 174 -18.60 -6.72 10.92
CA PRO A 174 -18.42 -5.62 9.98
C PRO A 174 -16.92 -5.43 9.71
N VAL A 175 -16.56 -5.11 8.47
CA VAL A 175 -15.17 -5.00 8.02
C VAL A 175 -14.94 -3.63 7.39
N ALA A 176 -13.89 -2.95 7.86
CA ALA A 176 -13.30 -1.81 7.19
C ALA A 176 -12.00 -2.22 6.48
N TYR A 177 -11.79 -1.68 5.28
CA TYR A 177 -10.51 -1.73 4.60
C TYR A 177 -9.94 -0.32 4.47
N VAL A 178 -8.68 -0.13 4.84
CA VAL A 178 -7.97 1.14 4.82
C VAL A 178 -6.91 1.10 3.74
N GLY A 179 -7.05 1.94 2.72
CA GLY A 179 -6.17 1.98 1.55
C GLY A 179 -6.00 3.37 1.00
N ASP A 180 -4.94 3.60 0.24
CA ASP A 180 -4.67 4.87 -0.42
C ASP A 180 -4.96 4.83 -1.92
N THR A 181 -5.25 3.67 -2.52
CA THR A 181 -5.46 3.54 -3.97
C THR A 181 -6.90 3.22 -4.37
N ALA A 182 -7.21 3.45 -5.65
CA ALA A 182 -8.49 3.01 -6.23
C ALA A 182 -8.66 1.48 -6.23
N ALA A 183 -7.57 0.71 -6.28
CA ALA A 183 -7.64 -0.74 -6.24
C ALA A 183 -8.13 -1.21 -4.86
N ASP A 184 -7.69 -0.56 -3.79
CA ASP A 184 -8.14 -0.84 -2.42
C ASP A 184 -9.64 -0.61 -2.24
N MET A 185 -10.16 0.51 -2.73
CA MET A 185 -11.60 0.79 -2.60
C MET A 185 -12.43 -0.25 -3.37
N LYS A 186 -11.95 -0.65 -4.56
CA LYS A 186 -12.59 -1.68 -5.37
C LYS A 186 -12.52 -3.09 -4.75
N VAL A 187 -11.52 -3.39 -3.90
CA VAL A 187 -11.52 -4.65 -3.12
C VAL A 187 -12.81 -4.75 -2.29
N ILE A 188 -13.21 -3.66 -1.63
CA ILE A 188 -14.44 -3.64 -0.83
C ILE A 188 -15.69 -3.78 -1.70
N SER A 189 -15.76 -3.07 -2.83
CA SER A 189 -16.91 -3.21 -3.75
C SER A 189 -17.04 -4.65 -4.24
N ASN A 190 -15.95 -5.28 -4.65
CA ASN A 190 -15.94 -6.68 -5.10
C ASN A 190 -16.26 -7.66 -3.97
N ALA A 191 -15.80 -7.38 -2.74
CA ALA A 191 -16.15 -8.19 -1.57
C ALA A 191 -17.65 -8.10 -1.25
N ALA A 192 -18.24 -6.91 -1.35
CA ALA A 192 -19.67 -6.69 -1.14
C ALA A 192 -20.55 -7.38 -2.18
N GLU A 193 -20.08 -7.53 -3.42
CA GLU A 193 -20.78 -8.33 -4.43
C GLU A 193 -20.81 -9.83 -4.09
N GLN A 194 -19.74 -10.35 -3.45
CA GLN A 194 -19.62 -11.77 -3.10
C GLN A 194 -20.25 -12.12 -1.74
N GLU A 195 -20.16 -11.22 -0.75
CA GLU A 195 -20.77 -11.36 0.57
C GLU A 195 -21.67 -10.15 0.91
N PRO A 196 -22.84 -10.01 0.26
CA PRO A 196 -23.68 -8.81 0.35
C PRO A 196 -24.36 -8.60 1.71
N THR A 197 -24.34 -9.62 2.58
CA THR A 197 -24.95 -9.54 3.92
C THR A 197 -24.00 -9.00 4.97
N ARG A 198 -22.69 -8.97 4.70
CA ARG A 198 -21.69 -8.40 5.61
C ARG A 198 -21.66 -6.89 5.41
N GLN A 199 -21.47 -6.14 6.50
CA GLN A 199 -21.27 -4.70 6.43
C GLN A 199 -19.82 -4.42 6.04
N TRP A 200 -19.64 -3.73 4.92
CA TRP A 200 -18.35 -3.38 4.35
C TRP A 200 -18.14 -1.88 4.37
N ARG A 201 -16.90 -1.45 4.68
CA ARG A 201 -16.48 -0.06 4.66
C ARG A 201 -15.15 0.09 3.94
N ALA A 202 -15.09 0.98 2.97
CA ALA A 202 -13.88 1.40 2.30
C ALA A 202 -13.45 2.76 2.87
N ILE A 203 -12.24 2.83 3.42
CA ILE A 203 -11.70 4.04 4.05
C ILE A 203 -10.47 4.46 3.26
N GLY A 204 -10.60 5.59 2.55
CA GLY A 204 -9.49 6.21 1.86
C GLY A 204 -8.59 6.98 2.83
N VAL A 205 -7.28 6.89 2.66
CA VAL A 205 -6.32 7.77 3.31
C VAL A 205 -5.45 8.48 2.28
N ILE A 206 -5.13 9.75 2.52
CA ILE A 206 -4.24 10.52 1.63
C ILE A 206 -2.79 10.25 2.05
N PRO A 207 -1.97 9.59 1.22
CA PRO A 207 -0.59 9.28 1.56
C PRO A 207 0.26 10.56 1.52
N PRO A 208 1.41 10.63 2.24
CA PRO A 208 2.17 11.88 2.36
C PRO A 208 2.59 12.52 1.04
N HIS A 209 2.89 11.71 0.02
CA HIS A 209 3.27 12.22 -1.30
C HIS A 209 2.11 12.88 -2.07
N ALA A 210 0.86 12.64 -1.66
CA ALA A 210 -0.33 13.27 -2.22
C ALA A 210 -0.88 14.44 -1.37
N GLN A 211 -0.27 14.73 -0.21
CA GLN A 211 -0.62 15.85 0.67
C GLN A 211 0.08 17.14 0.21
N THR A 212 -0.38 17.69 -0.91
CA THR A 212 0.24 18.85 -1.55
C THR A 212 -0.29 20.20 -1.06
N GLY A 213 -1.43 20.22 -0.35
CA GLY A 213 -2.11 21.46 0.06
C GLY A 213 -2.68 22.28 -1.10
N ASP A 214 -2.79 21.69 -2.29
CA ASP A 214 -3.31 22.31 -3.51
C ASP A 214 -4.42 21.44 -4.14
N ASP A 215 -4.87 21.82 -5.35
CA ASP A 215 -5.93 21.11 -6.07
C ASP A 215 -5.64 19.62 -6.28
N LYS A 216 -4.36 19.19 -6.30
CA LYS A 216 -4.02 17.77 -6.50
C LYS A 216 -4.43 16.91 -5.31
N GLU A 217 -4.28 17.42 -4.09
CA GLU A 217 -4.73 16.72 -2.88
C GLU A 217 -6.24 16.53 -2.90
N TYR A 218 -6.98 17.59 -3.26
CA TYR A 218 -8.43 17.53 -3.42
C TYR A 218 -8.85 16.52 -4.50
N MET A 219 -8.18 16.54 -5.66
CA MET A 219 -8.46 15.59 -6.74
C MET A 219 -8.14 14.15 -6.34
N TYR A 220 -7.09 13.93 -5.55
CA TYR A 220 -6.77 12.61 -5.01
C TYR A 220 -7.88 12.09 -4.10
N ALA A 221 -8.32 12.92 -3.15
CA ALA A 221 -9.40 12.58 -2.24
C ALA A 221 -10.73 12.34 -2.99
N SER A 222 -11.07 13.21 -3.95
CA SER A 222 -12.25 13.07 -4.80
C SER A 222 -12.20 11.75 -5.58
N ASN A 223 -11.04 11.40 -6.16
CA ASN A 223 -10.90 10.15 -6.90
C ASN A 223 -11.12 8.92 -6.01
N LEU A 224 -10.64 8.93 -4.76
CA LEU A 224 -10.92 7.85 -3.81
C LEU A 224 -12.41 7.72 -3.48
N GLN A 225 -13.11 8.85 -3.31
CA GLN A 225 -14.57 8.86 -3.12
C GLN A 225 -15.31 8.32 -4.33
N ASP A 226 -14.94 8.76 -5.54
CA ASP A 226 -15.58 8.36 -6.79
C ASP A 226 -15.44 6.85 -7.06
N VAL A 227 -14.35 6.23 -6.59
CA VAL A 227 -14.09 4.78 -6.75
C VAL A 227 -14.55 3.94 -5.56
N GLY A 228 -15.25 4.53 -4.60
CA GLY A 228 -16.03 3.79 -3.59
C GLY A 228 -15.63 3.99 -2.13
N ALA A 229 -14.75 4.94 -1.80
CA ALA A 229 -14.46 5.26 -0.39
C ALA A 229 -15.71 5.82 0.32
N ASP A 230 -16.12 5.22 1.44
CA ASP A 230 -17.18 5.75 2.30
C ASP A 230 -16.75 7.08 2.96
N ILE A 231 -15.48 7.16 3.37
CA ILE A 231 -14.84 8.36 3.90
C ILE A 231 -13.40 8.44 3.40
N VAL A 232 -12.86 9.67 3.35
CA VAL A 232 -11.44 9.91 3.07
C VAL A 232 -10.85 10.76 4.18
N LEU A 233 -9.71 10.33 4.72
CA LEU A 233 -9.00 10.99 5.81
C LEU A 233 -7.63 11.49 5.33
N PRO A 234 -7.09 12.58 5.91
CA PRO A 234 -5.81 13.12 5.48
C PRO A 234 -4.61 12.25 5.92
N GLY A 235 -4.85 11.14 6.63
CA GLY A 235 -3.82 10.15 6.94
C GLY A 235 -4.34 9.08 7.91
N THR A 236 -3.63 7.97 8.00
CA THR A 236 -4.05 6.79 8.80
C THR A 236 -4.21 7.09 10.30
N LYS A 237 -3.41 8.02 10.85
CA LYS A 237 -3.52 8.39 12.29
C LYS A 237 -4.84 9.07 12.64
N GLU A 238 -5.51 9.69 11.67
CA GLU A 238 -6.81 10.30 11.88
C GLU A 238 -7.93 9.27 11.98
N LEU A 239 -7.69 8.01 11.57
CA LEU A 239 -8.65 6.93 11.72
C LEU A 239 -8.63 6.43 13.18
N THR A 240 -9.42 7.10 14.02
CA THR A 240 -9.49 6.77 15.46
C THR A 240 -10.50 5.65 15.74
N PRO A 241 -10.41 4.98 16.90
CA PRO A 241 -11.43 4.01 17.31
C PRO A 241 -12.85 4.57 17.38
N GLU A 242 -13.01 5.86 17.69
CA GLU A 242 -14.33 6.53 17.71
C GLU A 242 -14.91 6.64 16.31
N ILE A 243 -14.10 7.02 15.31
CA ILE A 243 -14.54 7.05 13.90
C ILE A 243 -14.93 5.65 13.47
N LEU A 244 -14.07 4.66 13.70
CA LEU A 244 -14.35 3.26 13.34
C LEU A 244 -15.62 2.72 14.01
N SER A 245 -15.88 3.07 15.27
CA SER A 245 -17.09 2.65 15.99
C SER A 245 -18.38 3.25 15.44
N THR A 246 -18.31 4.31 14.64
CA THR A 246 -19.49 4.86 13.94
C THR A 246 -19.70 4.20 12.57
N LEU A 247 -18.65 3.59 12.00
CA LEU A 247 -18.65 2.96 10.69
C LEU A 247 -18.93 1.45 10.74
N LEU A 248 -18.54 0.79 11.83
CA LEU A 248 -18.61 -0.66 12.07
C LEU A 248 -19.66 -1.02 13.11
#